data_AF-A0A957IW23-F1
#
_entry.id   AF-A0A957IW23-F1
#
_cell.length_a   1.000
_cell.length_b   1.000
_cell.length_c   1.000
_cell.angle_alpha   90.00
_cell.angle_beta   90.00
_cell.angle_gamma   90.00
#
_symmetry.space_group_name_H-M   'P 1'
#
loop_
_entity.id
_entity.type
_entity.pdbx_description
1 polymer ?
#
loop_
_entity_poly.entity_id
_entity_poly.type
_entity_poly.pdbx_seq_one_letter_code
_entity_poly.pdbx_strand_id
1 'polypeptide(L)'
;GRFRVIGEERWSDEWQIGLDVPLEEQPKHLAAGICGSGIIEVVAEMFLAGILLPDGRFDDTLVHDRIQWNGRRGEYILATAEQTTTGEPIIVTQDDVRNIQLAKAALYAGAKLLMNRAGIDAVDKIVLAGAFGSYIDTKYAMILGLIPDCDLEKVVAVGNAAGDGARIALLNREKRQEAVDISRWVTYVETAVDPDFQNEFVGAIHLPHASDAFPHLEGVLPEQTAVAAANRPDRQRRRRVRG
;
A
#
# COMPACT_ATOMS: atom_id res chain seq x y z
N GLY A 1 -2.03 13.74 -13.02
CA GLY A 1 -2.06 13.97 -11.56
C GLY A 1 -1.04 15.01 -11.16
N ARG A 2 -1.07 15.42 -9.88
CA ARG A 2 -0.10 16.30 -9.24
C ARG A 2 0.67 15.52 -8.17
N PHE A 3 1.89 15.95 -7.85
CA PHE A 3 2.73 15.33 -6.81
C PHE A 3 3.46 16.40 -5.99
N ARG A 4 4.07 16.00 -4.87
CA ARG A 4 4.93 16.87 -4.05
C ARG A 4 6.31 16.27 -3.89
N VAL A 5 7.30 17.14 -3.75
CA VAL A 5 8.70 16.77 -3.49
C VAL A 5 9.04 17.10 -2.04
N ILE A 6 9.83 16.25 -1.39
CA ILE A 6 10.28 16.48 -0.01
C ILE A 6 11.07 17.80 0.04
N GLY A 7 10.63 18.72 0.90
CA GLY A 7 11.21 20.06 1.00
C GLY A 7 10.56 21.10 0.08
N GLU A 8 9.57 20.71 -0.75
CA GLU A 8 8.73 21.62 -1.53
C GLU A 8 7.28 21.55 -1.04
N GLU A 9 6.74 22.70 -0.63
CA GLU A 9 5.40 22.78 -0.06
C GLU A 9 4.32 22.79 -1.15
N ARG A 10 4.62 23.37 -2.31
CA ARG A 10 3.70 23.52 -3.44
C ARG A 10 3.53 22.21 -4.19
N TRP A 11 2.34 22.00 -4.74
CA TRP A 11 2.10 20.90 -5.68
C TRP A 11 2.74 21.16 -7.03
N SER A 12 3.08 20.08 -7.75
CA SER A 12 3.75 20.13 -9.05
C SER A 12 3.01 20.91 -10.15
N ASP A 13 1.70 21.06 -10.02
CA ASP A 13 0.83 21.84 -10.93
C ASP A 13 0.84 23.35 -10.61
N GLU A 14 1.38 23.74 -9.46
CA GLU A 14 1.60 25.15 -9.07
C GLU A 14 2.99 25.65 -9.47
N TRP A 15 3.84 24.77 -10.00
CA TRP A 15 5.23 25.11 -10.33
C TRP A 15 5.32 25.92 -11.62
N GLN A 16 6.07 27.01 -11.56
CA GLN A 16 6.52 27.72 -12.75
C GLN A 16 7.99 27.36 -12.98
N ILE A 17 8.30 26.85 -14.18
CA ILE A 17 9.65 26.39 -14.54
C ILE A 17 10.03 27.06 -15.85
N GLY A 18 11.18 27.74 -15.86
CA GLY A 18 11.67 28.40 -17.05
C GLY A 18 12.81 29.38 -16.74
N LEU A 19 13.62 29.67 -17.75
CA LEU A 19 14.72 30.63 -17.62
C LEU A 19 14.22 32.05 -17.36
N ASP A 20 12.99 32.37 -17.81
CA ASP A 20 12.37 33.69 -17.67
C ASP A 20 11.53 33.84 -16.37
N VAL A 21 11.44 32.79 -15.55
CA VAL A 21 10.67 32.78 -14.30
C VAL A 21 11.58 33.23 -13.13
N PRO A 22 11.17 34.19 -12.28
CA PRO A 22 11.93 34.57 -11.09
C PRO A 22 12.28 33.37 -10.20
N LEU A 23 13.50 33.32 -9.67
CA LEU A 23 13.98 32.19 -8.84
C LEU A 23 13.08 31.89 -7.63
N GLU A 24 12.43 32.92 -7.07
CA GLU A 24 11.50 32.81 -5.95
C GLU A 24 10.16 32.17 -6.31
N GLU A 25 9.77 32.23 -7.59
CA GLU A 25 8.56 31.60 -8.12
C GLU A 25 8.82 30.16 -8.58
N GLN A 26 10.08 29.81 -8.88
CA GLN A 26 10.48 28.46 -9.23
C GLN A 26 10.43 27.48 -8.03
N PRO A 27 10.24 26.18 -8.26
CA PRO A 27 10.32 25.17 -7.21
C PRO A 27 11.73 25.14 -6.59
N LYS A 28 11.82 25.01 -5.26
CA LYS A 28 13.11 24.89 -4.56
C LYS A 28 13.80 23.57 -4.86
N HIS A 29 13.00 22.53 -5.10
CA HIS A 29 13.45 21.18 -5.37
C HIS A 29 12.60 20.55 -6.48
N LEU A 30 13.27 20.05 -7.52
CA LEU A 30 12.65 19.21 -8.54
C LEU A 30 12.66 17.74 -8.11
N ALA A 31 11.87 16.91 -8.79
CA ALA A 31 11.79 15.49 -8.46
C ALA A 31 13.06 14.76 -8.89
N ALA A 32 13.66 14.00 -7.98
CA ALA A 32 14.84 13.17 -8.23
C ALA A 32 14.51 11.67 -8.31
N GLY A 33 13.31 11.27 -7.88
CA GLY A 33 12.85 9.88 -7.82
C GLY A 33 11.58 9.75 -6.99
N ILE A 34 11.21 8.50 -6.68
CA ILE A 34 10.02 8.17 -5.87
C ILE A 34 10.48 7.52 -4.56
N CYS A 35 10.02 8.04 -3.41
CA CYS A 35 10.27 7.43 -2.11
C CYS A 35 9.34 6.24 -1.85
N GLY A 36 9.64 5.44 -0.81
CA GLY A 36 8.86 4.23 -0.49
C GLY A 36 7.38 4.49 -0.18
N SER A 37 7.06 5.58 0.53
CA SER A 37 5.66 6.01 0.71
C SER A 37 5.06 6.52 -0.59
N GLY A 38 5.81 7.32 -1.36
CA GLY A 38 5.37 7.87 -2.63
C GLY A 38 4.94 6.82 -3.65
N ILE A 39 5.66 5.69 -3.77
CA ILE A 39 5.25 4.64 -4.73
C ILE A 39 3.96 3.93 -4.29
N ILE A 40 3.73 3.80 -2.98
CA ILE A 40 2.49 3.25 -2.43
C ILE A 40 1.31 4.18 -2.77
N GLU A 41 1.46 5.48 -2.53
CA GLU A 41 0.42 6.46 -2.86
C GLU A 41 0.14 6.52 -4.36
N VAL A 42 1.19 6.53 -5.20
CA VAL A 42 1.04 6.59 -6.66
C VAL A 42 0.29 5.37 -7.18
N VAL A 43 0.65 4.16 -6.75
CA VAL A 43 -0.07 2.95 -7.18
C VAL A 43 -1.51 2.94 -6.66
N ALA A 44 -1.75 3.41 -5.45
CA ALA A 44 -3.11 3.51 -4.89
C ALA A 44 -3.97 4.51 -5.67
N GLU A 45 -3.44 5.69 -5.95
CA GLU A 45 -4.10 6.73 -6.75
C GLU A 45 -4.33 6.29 -8.19
N MET A 46 -3.37 5.59 -8.81
CA MET A 46 -3.55 5.02 -10.15
C MET A 46 -4.68 3.98 -10.16
N PHE A 47 -4.81 3.18 -9.11
CA PHE A 47 -5.93 2.25 -8.96
C PHE A 47 -7.27 2.98 -8.74
N LEU A 48 -7.32 3.96 -7.84
CA LEU A 48 -8.52 4.77 -7.60
C LEU A 48 -8.99 5.52 -8.85
N ALA A 49 -8.04 6.02 -9.65
CA ALA A 49 -8.32 6.74 -10.89
C ALA A 49 -8.72 5.82 -12.07
N GLY A 50 -8.74 4.50 -11.88
CA GLY A 50 -9.03 3.53 -12.94
C GLY A 50 -7.92 3.37 -13.98
N ILE A 51 -6.71 3.90 -13.72
CA ILE A 51 -5.54 3.65 -14.56
C ILE A 51 -5.10 2.19 -14.42
N LEU A 52 -5.25 1.64 -13.21
CA LEU A 52 -4.98 0.23 -12.94
C LEU A 52 -6.29 -0.53 -12.71
N LEU A 53 -6.38 -1.70 -13.33
CA LEU A 53 -7.41 -2.70 -13.07
C LEU A 53 -7.14 -3.40 -11.71
N PRO A 54 -8.13 -4.08 -11.12
CA PRO A 54 -7.95 -4.81 -9.86
C PRO A 54 -6.84 -5.86 -9.89
N ASP A 55 -6.49 -6.41 -11.05
CA ASP A 55 -5.38 -7.36 -11.19
C ASP A 55 -4.00 -6.67 -11.35
N GLY A 56 -3.95 -5.34 -11.27
CA GLY A 56 -2.75 -4.51 -11.38
C GLY A 56 -2.27 -4.26 -12.80
N ARG A 57 -3.01 -4.71 -13.83
CA ARG A 57 -2.72 -4.29 -15.21
C ARG A 57 -3.14 -2.85 -15.42
N PHE A 58 -2.40 -2.14 -16.27
CA PHE A 58 -2.90 -0.88 -16.84
C PHE A 58 -4.16 -1.14 -17.66
N ASP A 59 -5.16 -0.27 -17.53
CA ASP A 59 -6.36 -0.28 -18.37
C ASP A 59 -5.99 0.20 -19.79
N ASP A 60 -6.02 -0.71 -20.76
CA ASP A 60 -5.69 -0.45 -22.16
C ASP A 60 -6.77 0.32 -22.93
N THR A 61 -7.94 0.51 -22.31
CA THR A 61 -9.00 1.34 -22.86
C THR A 61 -8.84 2.82 -22.49
N LEU A 62 -8.00 3.14 -21.51
CA LEU A 62 -7.78 4.49 -21.03
C LEU A 62 -6.72 5.21 -21.88
N VAL A 63 -7.14 6.29 -22.56
CA VAL A 63 -6.25 7.15 -23.35
C VAL A 63 -6.01 8.45 -22.58
N HIS A 64 -4.75 8.71 -22.23
CA HIS A 64 -4.34 9.90 -21.49
C HIS A 64 -2.89 10.25 -21.79
N ASP A 65 -2.54 11.55 -21.85
CA ASP A 65 -1.19 12.02 -22.26
C ASP A 65 -0.05 11.52 -21.34
N ARG A 66 -0.38 11.20 -20.09
CA ARG A 66 0.55 10.62 -19.11
C ARG A 66 0.66 9.10 -19.17
N ILE A 67 -0.10 8.41 -20.02
CA ILE A 67 -0.02 6.96 -20.19
C ILE A 67 0.69 6.67 -21.50
N GLN A 68 1.80 5.94 -21.41
CA GLN A 68 2.54 5.46 -22.56
C GLN A 68 2.44 3.94 -22.66
N TRP A 69 2.52 3.44 -23.89
CA TRP A 69 2.41 2.02 -24.17
C TRP A 69 3.66 1.54 -24.89
N ASN A 70 4.37 0.60 -24.28
CA ASN A 70 5.46 -0.16 -24.89
C ASN A 70 4.96 -1.58 -25.20
N GLY A 71 4.37 -1.74 -26.39
CA GLY A 71 3.65 -2.96 -26.76
C GLY A 71 2.43 -3.17 -25.87
N ARG A 72 2.47 -4.18 -24.99
CA ARG A 72 1.39 -4.49 -24.01
C ARG A 72 1.66 -3.97 -22.61
N ARG A 73 2.80 -3.30 -22.39
CA ARG A 73 3.17 -2.78 -21.07
C ARG A 73 2.80 -1.31 -21.01
N GLY A 74 1.98 -0.95 -20.02
CA GLY A 74 1.66 0.43 -19.71
C GLY A 74 2.71 1.06 -18.80
N GLU A 75 2.94 2.35 -19.00
CA GLU A 75 3.81 3.20 -18.20
C GLU A 75 3.08 4.51 -17.90
N TYR A 76 3.15 4.98 -16.65
CA TYR A 76 2.56 6.25 -16.23
C TYR A 76 3.64 7.28 -15.95
N ILE A 77 3.58 8.44 -16.62
CA ILE A 77 4.46 9.58 -16.39
C ILE A 77 3.98 10.32 -15.14
N LEU A 78 4.70 10.12 -14.03
CA LEU A 78 4.44 10.84 -12.77
C LEU A 78 4.98 12.27 -12.83
N ALA A 79 6.22 12.44 -13.28
CA ALA A 79 6.86 13.75 -13.46
C ALA A 79 7.46 13.86 -14.87
N THR A 80 7.25 14.98 -15.55
CA THR A 80 7.84 15.24 -16.86
C THR A 80 9.33 15.60 -16.74
N ALA A 81 10.07 15.59 -17.86
CA ALA A 81 11.49 15.93 -17.89
C ALA A 81 11.80 17.31 -17.27
N GLU A 82 10.92 18.29 -17.48
CA GLU A 82 11.07 19.64 -16.95
C GLU A 82 10.87 19.68 -15.43
N GLN A 83 10.14 18.72 -14.88
CA GLN A 83 9.83 18.62 -13.45
C GLN A 83 10.88 17.81 -12.66
N THR A 84 11.93 17.31 -13.32
CA THR A 84 12.93 16.42 -12.72
C THR A 84 14.34 17.02 -12.71
N THR A 85 15.15 16.59 -11.75
CA THR A 85 16.55 17.04 -11.64
C THR A 85 17.44 16.47 -12.74
N THR A 86 17.04 15.36 -13.37
CA THR A 86 17.84 14.65 -14.38
C THR A 86 17.53 15.10 -15.80
N GLY A 87 16.41 15.81 -16.03
CA GLY A 87 15.91 16.09 -17.38
C GLY A 87 15.29 14.86 -18.05
N GLU A 88 15.07 13.77 -17.31
CA GLU A 88 14.37 12.56 -17.77
C GLU A 88 13.08 12.38 -16.97
N PRO A 89 11.98 11.93 -17.58
CA PRO A 89 10.71 11.75 -16.88
C PRO A 89 10.81 10.66 -15.81
N ILE A 90 10.12 10.85 -14.69
CA ILE A 90 9.91 9.79 -13.70
C ILE A 90 8.64 9.04 -14.08
N ILE A 91 8.80 7.77 -14.41
CA ILE A 91 7.72 6.88 -14.82
C ILE A 91 7.46 5.79 -13.78
N VAL A 92 6.21 5.34 -13.69
CA VAL A 92 5.82 4.13 -12.97
C VAL A 92 5.42 3.07 -13.99
N THR A 93 6.11 1.94 -13.97
CA THR A 93 5.95 0.88 -14.95
C THR A 93 5.02 -0.23 -14.46
N GLN A 94 4.60 -1.09 -15.39
CA GLN A 94 3.91 -2.33 -15.04
C GLN A 94 4.71 -3.22 -14.06
N ASP A 95 6.04 -3.27 -14.18
CA ASP A 95 6.88 -4.10 -13.32
C ASP A 95 6.97 -3.51 -11.89
N ASP A 96 6.95 -2.18 -11.75
CA ASP A 96 6.86 -1.51 -10.45
C ASP A 96 5.54 -1.84 -9.74
N VAL A 97 4.41 -1.78 -10.46
CA VAL A 97 3.09 -2.17 -9.93
C VAL A 97 3.12 -3.63 -9.46
N ARG A 98 3.74 -4.54 -10.24
CA ARG A 98 3.87 -5.96 -9.87
C ARG A 98 4.69 -6.13 -8.60
N ASN A 99 5.79 -5.38 -8.43
CA ASN A 99 6.60 -5.43 -7.21
C ASN A 99 5.80 -4.98 -5.97
N ILE A 100 4.99 -3.93 -6.11
CA ILE A 100 4.09 -3.47 -5.03
C ILE A 100 3.04 -4.54 -4.72
N GLN A 101 2.42 -5.16 -5.73
CA GLN A 101 1.45 -6.25 -5.53
C GLN A 101 2.06 -7.43 -4.78
N LEU A 102 3.29 -7.85 -5.11
CA LEU A 102 3.97 -8.94 -4.43
C LEU A 102 4.29 -8.58 -2.98
N ALA A 103 4.83 -7.39 -2.74
CA ALA A 103 5.18 -6.93 -1.40
C ALA A 103 3.94 -6.84 -0.50
N LYS A 104 2.86 -6.24 -1.00
CA LYS A 104 1.63 -6.08 -0.23
C LYS A 104 0.90 -7.41 -0.03
N ALA A 105 0.95 -8.33 -1.01
CA ALA A 105 0.33 -9.64 -0.89
C ALA A 105 0.98 -10.46 0.23
N ALA A 106 2.30 -10.36 0.40
CA ALA A 106 3.02 -11.03 1.48
C ALA A 106 2.57 -10.55 2.87
N LEU A 107 2.39 -9.24 3.04
CA LEU A 107 1.95 -8.65 4.32
C LEU A 107 0.51 -9.05 4.64
N TYR A 108 -0.40 -8.92 3.67
CA TYR A 108 -1.80 -9.31 3.84
C TYR A 108 -1.94 -10.80 4.14
N ALA A 109 -1.27 -11.66 3.36
CA ALA A 109 -1.31 -13.12 3.55
C ALA A 109 -0.79 -13.53 4.93
N GLY A 110 0.28 -12.88 5.41
CA GLY A 110 0.79 -13.08 6.76
C GLY A 110 -0.25 -12.72 7.83
N ALA A 111 -0.85 -11.54 7.72
CA ALA A 111 -1.89 -11.10 8.66
C ALA A 111 -3.11 -12.05 8.64
N LYS A 112 -3.59 -12.41 7.45
CA LYS A 112 -4.75 -13.28 7.27
C LYS A 112 -4.50 -14.69 7.81
N LEU A 113 -3.31 -15.24 7.59
CA LEU A 113 -2.93 -16.53 8.14
C LEU A 113 -2.93 -16.53 9.67
N LEU A 114 -2.44 -15.44 10.30
CA LEU A 114 -2.48 -15.29 11.75
C LEU A 114 -3.92 -15.15 12.27
N MET A 115 -4.77 -14.39 11.57
CA MET A 115 -6.20 -14.29 11.87
C MET A 115 -6.89 -15.65 11.82
N ASN A 116 -6.65 -16.42 10.75
CA ASN A 116 -7.20 -17.77 10.58
C ASN A 116 -6.76 -18.70 11.72
N ARG A 117 -5.48 -18.67 12.12
CA ARG A 117 -4.99 -19.48 13.24
C ARG A 117 -5.55 -19.05 14.59
N ALA A 118 -5.79 -17.76 14.79
CA ALA A 118 -6.43 -17.22 15.98
C ALA A 118 -7.95 -17.45 15.99
N GLY A 119 -8.54 -17.86 14.87
CA GLY A 119 -9.99 -18.05 14.73
C GLY A 119 -10.76 -16.73 14.76
N ILE A 120 -10.15 -15.64 14.30
CA ILE A 120 -10.77 -14.31 14.23
C ILE A 120 -11.02 -13.89 12.79
N ASP A 121 -12.18 -13.27 12.55
CA ASP A 121 -12.57 -12.82 11.22
C ASP A 121 -12.30 -11.33 10.98
N ALA A 122 -12.15 -10.54 12.06
CA ALA A 122 -11.94 -9.09 12.02
C ALA A 122 -10.90 -8.65 13.06
N VAL A 123 -10.25 -7.52 12.80
CA VAL A 123 -9.29 -6.89 13.71
C VAL A 123 -9.84 -5.55 14.19
N ASP A 124 -9.79 -5.33 15.51
CA ASP A 124 -10.30 -4.10 16.12
C ASP A 124 -9.36 -2.91 15.93
N LYS A 125 -8.06 -3.16 15.82
CA LYS A 125 -7.01 -2.13 15.75
C LYS A 125 -5.79 -2.66 15.02
N ILE A 126 -5.21 -1.83 14.16
CA ILE A 126 -3.97 -2.15 13.46
C ILE A 126 -2.91 -1.12 13.86
N VAL A 127 -1.73 -1.60 14.24
CA VAL A 127 -0.58 -0.77 14.61
C VAL A 127 0.55 -1.02 13.63
N LEU A 128 0.86 -0.02 12.80
CA LEU A 128 1.93 -0.07 11.80
C LEU A 128 3.21 0.49 12.40
N ALA A 129 4.22 -0.37 12.52
CA ALA A 129 5.55 -0.02 13.00
C ALA A 129 6.61 -0.19 11.88
N GLY A 130 7.79 0.37 12.12
CA GLY A 130 8.94 0.31 11.21
C GLY A 130 8.90 1.38 10.12
N ALA A 131 9.86 1.31 9.19
CA ALA A 131 10.03 2.31 8.13
C ALA A 131 8.79 2.48 7.25
N PHE A 132 8.07 1.37 7.00
CA PHE A 132 6.77 1.39 6.33
C PHE A 132 5.70 2.08 7.18
N GLY A 133 5.66 1.82 8.49
CA GLY A 133 4.69 2.43 9.40
C GLY A 133 4.90 3.91 9.69
N SER A 134 6.11 4.47 9.50
CA SER A 134 6.37 5.88 9.81
C SER A 134 5.82 6.88 8.79
N TYR A 135 5.65 6.46 7.53
CA TYR A 135 5.41 7.40 6.41
C TYR A 135 4.32 6.98 5.44
N ILE A 136 3.72 5.80 5.60
CA ILE A 136 2.58 5.38 4.76
C ILE A 136 1.28 5.91 5.37
N ASP A 137 0.47 6.56 4.54
CA ASP A 137 -0.91 6.86 4.87
C ASP A 137 -1.72 5.56 5.05
N THR A 138 -2.39 5.44 6.19
CA THR A 138 -3.14 4.25 6.57
C THR A 138 -4.29 3.96 5.62
N LYS A 139 -4.87 4.98 4.99
CA LYS A 139 -5.91 4.85 3.97
C LYS A 139 -5.34 4.19 2.70
N TYR A 140 -4.19 4.64 2.20
CA TYR A 140 -3.57 4.03 1.02
C TYR A 140 -3.10 2.61 1.29
N ALA A 141 -2.58 2.33 2.50
CA ALA A 141 -2.28 0.97 2.92
C ALA A 141 -3.50 0.04 2.80
N MET A 142 -4.67 0.50 3.24
CA MET A 142 -5.90 -0.29 3.14
C MET A 142 -6.43 -0.39 1.70
N ILE A 143 -6.39 0.70 0.92
CA ILE A 143 -6.81 0.70 -0.51
C ILE A 143 -6.00 -0.30 -1.34
N LEU A 144 -4.70 -0.42 -1.09
CA LEU A 144 -3.89 -1.42 -1.77
C LEU A 144 -4.09 -2.83 -1.22
N GLY A 145 -4.74 -2.98 -0.06
CA GLY A 145 -4.81 -4.25 0.67
C GLY A 145 -3.45 -4.69 1.21
N LEU A 146 -2.65 -3.74 1.72
CA LEU A 146 -1.46 -4.01 2.52
C LEU A 146 -1.83 -4.65 3.87
N ILE A 147 -3.00 -4.27 4.37
CA ILE A 147 -3.56 -4.67 5.65
C ILE A 147 -4.99 -5.19 5.48
N PRO A 148 -5.48 -6.06 6.38
CA PRO A 148 -6.88 -6.40 6.49
C PRO A 148 -7.76 -5.16 6.68
N ASP A 149 -9.02 -5.28 6.26
CA ASP A 149 -10.03 -4.26 6.51
C ASP A 149 -10.18 -3.97 8.02
N CYS A 150 -10.19 -2.69 8.36
CA CYS A 150 -10.30 -2.19 9.71
C CYS A 150 -10.86 -0.76 9.66
N ASP A 151 -11.46 -0.32 10.76
CA ASP A 151 -11.82 1.08 10.94
C ASP A 151 -10.58 1.97 10.81
N LEU A 152 -10.57 2.89 9.83
CA LEU A 152 -9.43 3.75 9.53
C LEU A 152 -8.99 4.58 10.74
N GLU A 153 -9.92 4.96 11.62
CA GLU A 153 -9.60 5.70 12.85
C GLU A 153 -8.79 4.85 13.85
N LYS A 154 -8.81 3.53 13.68
CA LYS A 154 -8.10 2.54 14.51
C LYS A 154 -6.87 1.95 13.83
N VAL A 155 -6.51 2.42 12.64
CA VAL A 155 -5.22 2.11 12.01
C VAL A 155 -4.24 3.22 12.35
N VAL A 156 -3.19 2.89 13.11
CA VAL A 156 -2.24 3.90 13.62
C VAL A 156 -0.79 3.56 13.26
N ALA A 157 -0.08 4.58 12.80
CA ALA A 157 1.35 4.59 12.57
C ALA A 157 2.09 4.94 13.88
N VAL A 158 3.01 4.07 14.33
CA VAL A 158 3.80 4.29 15.56
C VAL A 158 5.30 4.46 15.30
N GLY A 159 5.70 4.45 14.03
CA GLY A 159 7.09 4.63 13.62
C GLY A 159 8.04 3.54 14.15
N ASN A 160 9.23 3.92 14.63
CA ASN A 160 10.26 2.97 15.07
C ASN A 160 10.00 2.41 16.48
N ALA A 161 8.97 1.56 16.59
CA ALA A 161 8.61 0.91 17.84
C ALA A 161 9.74 0.07 18.47
N ALA A 162 10.61 -0.52 17.66
CA ALA A 162 11.76 -1.29 18.16
C ALA A 162 12.78 -0.38 18.88
N GLY A 163 13.07 0.79 18.28
CA GLY A 163 13.95 1.79 18.87
C GLY A 163 13.38 2.40 20.16
N ASP A 164 12.08 2.72 20.15
CA ASP A 164 11.42 3.24 21.35
C ASP A 164 11.33 2.18 22.47
N GLY A 165 11.03 0.93 22.14
CA GLY A 165 11.07 -0.19 23.08
C GLY A 165 12.45 -0.39 23.70
N ALA A 166 13.52 -0.29 22.91
CA ALA A 166 14.89 -0.38 23.41
C ALA A 166 15.22 0.76 24.40
N ARG A 167 14.80 1.99 24.11
CA ARG A 167 14.99 3.14 25.03
C ARG A 167 14.22 2.96 26.33
N ILE A 168 12.97 2.49 26.26
CA ILE A 168 12.15 2.20 27.44
C ILE A 168 12.81 1.12 28.30
N ALA A 169 13.22 0.01 27.69
CA ALA A 169 13.87 -1.09 28.42
C ALA A 169 15.24 -0.69 29.00
N LEU A 170 15.97 0.24 28.36
CA LEU A 170 17.24 0.76 28.87
C LEU A 170 17.02 1.56 30.16
N LEU A 171 16.01 2.42 30.20
CA LEU A 171 15.76 3.36 31.29
C LEU A 171 14.85 2.82 32.41
N ASN A 172 14.08 1.76 32.14
CA ASN A 172 13.14 1.18 33.11
C ASN A 172 13.35 -0.34 33.25
N ARG A 173 13.78 -0.77 34.45
CA ARG A 173 14.02 -2.19 34.76
C ARG A 173 12.75 -3.03 34.80
N GLU A 174 11.64 -2.47 35.26
CA GLU A 174 10.35 -3.17 35.29
C GLU A 174 9.85 -3.40 33.86
N LYS A 175 9.93 -2.38 32.99
CA LYS A 175 9.56 -2.54 31.58
C LYS A 175 10.47 -3.50 30.81
N ARG A 176 11.76 -3.56 31.18
CA ARG A 176 12.67 -4.57 30.65
C ARG A 176 12.23 -5.99 31.04
N GLN A 177 11.82 -6.18 32.30
CA GLN A 177 11.32 -7.47 32.76
C GLN A 177 9.99 -7.83 32.08
N GLU A 178 9.07 -6.87 31.95
CA GLU A 178 7.82 -7.03 31.22
C GLU A 178 8.05 -7.48 29.77
N ALA A 179 9.03 -6.91 29.07
CA ALA A 179 9.38 -7.33 27.70
C ALA A 179 9.88 -8.79 27.65
N VAL A 180 10.66 -9.23 28.63
CA VAL A 180 11.08 -10.63 28.76
C VAL A 180 9.87 -11.53 28.99
N ASP A 181 8.95 -11.14 29.86
CA ASP A 181 7.77 -11.94 30.12
C ASP A 181 6.86 -12.01 28.90
N ILE A 182 6.59 -10.90 28.21
CA ILE A 182 5.84 -10.88 26.93
C ILE A 182 6.45 -11.82 25.90
N SER A 183 7.78 -11.82 25.74
CA SER A 183 8.45 -12.69 24.76
C SER A 183 8.20 -14.18 24.99
N ARG A 184 7.90 -14.60 26.24
CA ARG A 184 7.57 -15.99 26.57
C ARG A 184 6.15 -16.39 26.13
N TRP A 185 5.28 -15.43 25.90
CA TRP A 185 3.91 -15.66 25.41
C TRP A 185 3.80 -15.59 23.87
N VAL A 186 4.83 -15.07 23.19
CA VAL A 186 4.84 -14.98 21.72
C VAL A 186 5.00 -16.38 21.13
N THR A 187 4.04 -16.78 20.31
CA THR A 187 4.12 -18.02 19.53
C THR A 187 4.62 -17.71 18.13
N TYR A 188 5.75 -18.30 17.74
CA TYR A 188 6.24 -18.19 16.38
C TYR A 188 5.39 -19.04 15.44
N VAL A 189 5.05 -18.44 14.30
CA VAL A 189 4.26 -19.08 13.26
C VAL A 189 5.08 -19.07 11.98
N GLU A 190 5.51 -20.25 11.55
CA GLU A 190 6.23 -20.41 10.29
C GLU A 190 5.26 -20.28 9.11
N THR A 191 5.45 -19.26 8.28
CA THR A 191 4.54 -18.93 7.16
C THR A 191 5.08 -19.41 5.82
N ALA A 192 6.40 -19.56 5.65
CA ALA A 192 7.01 -19.78 4.34
C ALA A 192 6.64 -21.13 3.70
N VAL A 193 6.35 -22.13 4.52
CA VAL A 193 5.99 -23.50 4.08
C VAL A 193 4.51 -23.82 4.29
N ASP A 194 3.72 -22.86 4.75
CA ASP A 194 2.30 -23.07 5.01
C ASP A 194 1.50 -23.02 3.69
N PRO A 195 0.80 -24.10 3.31
CA PRO A 195 -0.04 -24.11 2.11
C PRO A 195 -1.12 -23.03 2.12
N ASP A 196 -1.62 -22.65 3.29
CA ASP A 196 -2.63 -21.61 3.43
C ASP A 196 -2.03 -20.22 3.15
N PHE A 197 -0.74 -19.99 3.42
CA PHE A 197 -0.07 -18.73 3.06
C PHE A 197 -0.12 -18.49 1.54
N GLN A 198 0.17 -19.52 0.74
CA GLN A 198 0.12 -19.41 -0.73
C GLN A 198 -1.30 -19.12 -1.22
N ASN A 199 -2.31 -19.74 -0.61
CA ASN A 199 -3.71 -19.49 -0.94
C ASN A 199 -4.10 -18.02 -0.66
N GLU A 200 -3.74 -17.50 0.51
CA GLU A 200 -4.02 -16.10 0.86
C GLU A 200 -3.20 -15.13 -0.02
N PHE A 201 -1.95 -15.48 -0.35
CA PHE A 201 -1.08 -14.66 -1.20
C PHE A 201 -1.66 -14.44 -2.59
N VAL A 202 -2.18 -15.49 -3.24
CA VAL A 202 -2.76 -15.39 -4.58
C VAL A 202 -3.99 -14.46 -4.60
N GLY A 203 -4.85 -14.55 -3.57
CA GLY A 203 -5.97 -13.64 -3.40
C GLY A 203 -5.50 -12.20 -3.17
N ALA A 204 -4.44 -12.04 -2.39
CA ALA A 204 -3.88 -10.76 -2.03
C ALA A 204 -3.04 -10.09 -3.11
N ILE A 205 -2.82 -10.68 -4.29
CA ILE A 205 -2.19 -9.98 -5.42
C ILE A 205 -3.11 -8.87 -5.98
N HIS A 206 -4.42 -9.09 -5.99
CA HIS A 206 -5.40 -8.13 -6.52
C HIS A 206 -5.56 -6.92 -5.60
N LEU A 207 -5.95 -5.76 -6.11
CA LEU A 207 -6.18 -4.52 -5.35
C LEU A 207 -7.67 -4.32 -5.03
N PRO A 208 -8.08 -4.13 -3.75
CA PRO A 208 -7.30 -4.39 -2.54
C PRO A 208 -7.08 -5.89 -2.29
N HIS A 209 -8.00 -6.75 -2.73
CA HIS A 209 -7.92 -8.20 -2.63
C HIS A 209 -8.88 -8.86 -3.61
N ALA A 210 -8.66 -10.13 -3.96
CA ALA A 210 -9.51 -10.83 -4.91
C ALA A 210 -10.87 -11.21 -4.33
N SER A 211 -10.94 -11.63 -3.05
CA SER A 211 -12.16 -12.20 -2.41
C SER A 211 -12.60 -11.50 -1.14
N ASP A 212 -11.68 -11.17 -0.24
CA ASP A 212 -11.97 -10.50 1.02
C ASP A 212 -12.66 -9.14 0.80
N ALA A 213 -13.62 -8.85 1.66
CA ALA A 213 -14.39 -7.63 1.65
C ALA A 213 -13.66 -6.51 2.39
N PHE A 214 -13.85 -5.27 1.91
CA PHE A 214 -13.33 -4.05 2.54
C PHE A 214 -14.48 -3.07 2.79
N PRO A 215 -15.42 -3.39 3.70
CA PRO A 215 -16.58 -2.54 3.97
C PRO A 215 -16.20 -1.12 4.41
N HIS A 216 -15.06 -0.93 5.08
CA HIS A 216 -14.60 0.41 5.48
C HIS A 216 -14.07 1.25 4.31
N LEU A 217 -13.99 0.68 3.10
CA LEU A 217 -13.66 1.37 1.85
C LEU A 217 -14.86 1.50 0.89
N GLU A 218 -16.08 1.18 1.32
CA GLU A 218 -17.27 1.40 0.49
C GLU A 218 -17.41 2.87 0.09
N GLY A 219 -17.67 3.11 -1.20
CA GLY A 219 -17.72 4.46 -1.79
C GLY A 219 -16.35 5.11 -2.04
N VAL A 220 -15.24 4.48 -1.61
CA VAL A 220 -13.87 4.91 -1.93
C VAL A 220 -13.32 4.13 -3.12
N LEU A 221 -13.56 2.82 -3.18
CA LEU A 221 -13.03 1.95 -4.24
C LEU A 221 -13.71 2.18 -5.60
N PRO A 222 -13.00 1.94 -6.72
CA PRO A 222 -13.59 1.99 -8.06
C PRO A 222 -14.76 1.01 -8.22
N GLU A 223 -15.77 1.37 -9.02
CA GLU A 223 -16.96 0.52 -9.26
C GLU A 223 -16.60 -0.86 -9.82
N GLN A 224 -15.53 -0.96 -10.62
CA GLN A 224 -15.05 -2.19 -11.23
C GLN A 224 -14.65 -3.24 -10.17
N THR A 225 -14.26 -2.80 -8.96
CA THR A 225 -13.92 -3.66 -7.83
C THR A 225 -15.18 -4.27 -7.19
N ALA A 226 -16.31 -3.56 -7.20
CA ALA A 226 -17.58 -4.03 -6.63
C ALA A 226 -18.24 -5.15 -7.48
N VAL A 227 -18.09 -5.09 -8.81
CA VAL A 227 -18.66 -6.09 -9.73
C VAL A 227 -17.97 -7.46 -9.59
N ALA A 228 -16.66 -7.46 -9.31
CA ALA A 228 -15.90 -8.69 -9.07
C ALA A 228 -16.31 -9.40 -7.77
N ALA A 229 -16.76 -8.66 -6.75
CA ALA A 229 -17.26 -9.19 -5.49
C ALA A 229 -18.70 -9.72 -5.61
N ALA A 230 -19.58 -9.01 -6.33
CA ALA A 230 -20.99 -9.36 -6.48
C ALA A 230 -21.25 -10.64 -7.32
N ASN A 231 -20.38 -10.97 -8.27
CA ASN A 231 -20.59 -12.08 -9.20
C ASN A 231 -20.03 -13.45 -8.71
N ARG A 232 -19.72 -13.62 -7.43
CA ARG A 232 -19.03 -14.84 -6.95
C ARG A 232 -19.93 -15.79 -6.14
N PRO A 233 -19.88 -17.11 -6.42
CA PRO A 233 -20.61 -18.09 -5.64
C PRO A 233 -20.00 -18.20 -4.24
N ASP A 234 -20.84 -18.01 -3.23
CA ASP A 234 -20.55 -18.10 -1.80
C ASP A 234 -19.85 -19.44 -1.46
N ARG A 235 -18.51 -19.40 -1.38
CA ARG A 235 -17.67 -20.54 -0.96
C ARG A 235 -17.69 -20.74 0.55
N GLN A 236 -18.01 -19.71 1.34
CA GLN A 236 -18.03 -19.80 2.81
C GLN A 236 -19.19 -20.68 3.31
N ARG A 237 -20.33 -20.71 2.62
CA ARG A 237 -21.43 -21.63 2.96
C ARG A 237 -21.11 -23.11 2.79
N ARG A 238 -20.17 -23.51 1.93
CA ARG A 238 -19.89 -24.94 1.68
C ARG A 238 -19.03 -25.62 2.75
N ARG A 239 -18.27 -24.87 3.56
CA ARG A 239 -17.45 -25.45 4.64
C ARG A 239 -18.25 -25.80 5.90
N ARG A 240 -19.41 -25.17 6.14
CA ARG A 240 -20.27 -25.46 7.32
C ARG A 240 -21.20 -26.67 7.17
N VAL A 241 -21.26 -27.31 5.99
CA VAL A 241 -22.15 -28.47 5.74
C VAL A 241 -21.39 -29.81 5.76
N ARG A 242 -20.06 -29.79 5.95
CA ARG A 242 -19.22 -30.99 6.10
C ARG A 242 -18.20 -30.79 7.22
N GLY A 243 -18.70 -30.69 8.44
CA GLY A 243 -17.93 -30.67 9.69
C GLY A 243 -18.82 -31.07 10.84
#